data_AF-A0A1U9VI25-F1
#
_entry.id   AF-A0A1U9VI25-F1
#
_cell.length_a   1.000
_cell.length_b   1.000
_cell.length_c   1.000
_cell.angle_alpha   90.00
_cell.angle_beta   90.00
_cell.angle_gamma   90.00
#
_symmetry.space_group_name_H-M   'P 1'
#
loop_
_entity.id
_entity.type
_entity.pdbx_description
1 polymer ?
#
loop_
_entity_poly.entity_id
_entity_poly.type
_entity_poly.pdbx_seq_one_letter_code
_entity_poly.pdbx_strand_id
1 'polypeptide(L)'
;MDAWLHKALFDAQASMRHVAARILADKGIDVGQLCTQALASGNLGSHQVRAALSVMVEIGASESRTMLSRYMDDPRVDIRVRILTLQARLDPASRDALSHRALQDASPKIRALGALLCARFGAYVPLDQVRELLTQYGDYRTALRICRREKWDHLACLGWVTELCSLNEALLVELRQVLGVWLSQEGMSWTRPSSQHIDILSTPDTAAALCKLAADERNRLAACLRVSGIWT
;
A
#
# COMPACT_ATOMS: atom_id res chain seq x y z
N MET A 1 -34.37 -16.70 16.65
CA MET A 1 -33.57 -16.40 15.44
C MET A 1 -33.09 -17.72 14.87
N ASP A 2 -33.28 -17.96 13.57
CA ASP A 2 -32.88 -19.24 12.96
C ASP A 2 -31.36 -19.38 13.03
N ALA A 3 -30.86 -20.41 13.72
CA ALA A 3 -29.43 -20.59 13.99
C ALA A 3 -28.58 -20.62 12.71
N TRP A 4 -29.15 -21.08 11.60
CA TRP A 4 -28.48 -21.10 10.30
C TRP A 4 -28.28 -19.71 9.69
N LEU A 5 -29.21 -18.76 9.88
CA LEU A 5 -29.07 -17.39 9.39
C LEU A 5 -27.93 -16.67 10.09
N HIS A 6 -27.79 -16.88 11.40
CA HIS A 6 -26.68 -16.32 12.18
C HIS A 6 -25.34 -16.89 11.70
N LYS A 7 -25.26 -18.21 11.46
CA LYS A 7 -24.05 -18.82 10.89
C LYS A 7 -23.74 -18.27 9.49
N ALA A 8 -24.75 -18.14 8.63
CA ALA A 8 -24.60 -17.64 7.27
C ALA A 8 -24.18 -16.16 7.22
N LEU A 9 -24.62 -15.34 8.19
CA LEU A 9 -24.21 -13.94 8.32
C LEU A 9 -22.70 -13.77 8.52
N PHE A 10 -22.06 -14.74 9.17
CA PHE A 10 -20.61 -14.76 9.42
C PHE A 10 -19.86 -15.76 8.53
N ASP A 11 -20.44 -16.18 7.42
CA ASP A 11 -19.84 -17.13 6.48
C ASP A 11 -18.69 -16.50 5.68
N ALA A 12 -17.79 -17.32 5.12
CA ALA A 12 -16.68 -16.86 4.28
C ALA A 12 -17.15 -16.32 2.93
N GLN A 13 -18.23 -16.90 2.41
CA GLN A 13 -18.79 -16.54 1.12
C GLN A 13 -19.62 -15.26 1.25
N ALA A 14 -19.25 -14.23 0.48
CA ALA A 14 -19.96 -12.95 0.49
C ALA A 14 -21.44 -13.06 0.07
N SER A 15 -21.74 -13.95 -0.88
CA SER A 15 -23.11 -14.23 -1.31
C SER A 15 -23.98 -14.76 -0.17
N MET A 16 -23.48 -15.71 0.61
CA MET A 16 -24.19 -16.27 1.77
C MET A 16 -24.47 -15.20 2.82
N ARG A 17 -23.46 -14.37 3.14
CA ARG A 17 -23.62 -13.24 4.06
C ARG A 17 -24.67 -12.25 3.59
N HIS A 18 -24.62 -11.87 2.31
CA HIS A 18 -25.55 -10.91 1.74
C HIS A 18 -27.00 -11.42 1.76
N VAL A 19 -27.21 -12.70 1.38
CA VAL A 19 -28.54 -13.33 1.44
C VAL A 19 -29.05 -13.42 2.88
N ALA A 20 -28.19 -13.81 3.83
CA ALA A 20 -28.55 -13.88 5.24
C ALA A 20 -28.92 -12.51 5.81
N ALA A 21 -28.11 -11.47 5.52
CA ALA A 21 -28.37 -10.10 5.95
C ALA A 21 -29.72 -9.60 5.41
N ARG A 22 -30.01 -9.85 4.13
CA ARG A 22 -31.29 -9.49 3.52
C ARG A 22 -32.47 -10.20 4.19
N ILE A 23 -32.40 -11.53 4.37
CA ILE A 23 -33.48 -12.30 5.02
C ILE A 23 -33.70 -11.84 6.47
N LEU A 24 -32.64 -11.50 7.21
CA LEU A 24 -32.75 -10.96 8.57
C LEU A 24 -33.43 -9.58 8.57
N ALA A 25 -33.03 -8.69 7.64
CA ALA A 25 -33.64 -7.38 7.49
C ALA A 25 -35.12 -7.47 7.08
N ASP A 26 -35.48 -8.37 6.16
CA ASP A 26 -36.87 -8.63 5.76
C ASP A 26 -37.74 -9.13 6.93
N LYS A 27 -37.11 -9.76 7.95
CA LYS A 27 -37.73 -10.17 9.21
C LYS A 27 -37.76 -9.05 10.27
N GLY A 28 -37.37 -7.83 9.94
CA GLY A 28 -37.32 -6.69 10.86
C GLY A 28 -36.18 -6.74 11.87
N ILE A 29 -35.15 -7.57 11.64
CA ILE A 29 -33.98 -7.65 12.52
C ILE A 29 -32.96 -6.60 12.09
N ASP A 30 -32.52 -5.77 13.04
CA ASP A 30 -31.41 -4.84 12.83
C ASP A 30 -30.07 -5.61 12.74
N VAL A 31 -29.65 -5.86 11.49
CA VAL A 31 -28.39 -6.57 11.20
C VAL A 31 -27.17 -5.77 11.66
N GLY A 32 -27.22 -4.44 11.62
CA GLY A 32 -26.12 -3.58 12.06
C GLY A 32 -25.91 -3.69 13.56
N GLN A 33 -26.99 -3.62 14.33
CA GLN A 33 -26.98 -3.84 15.77
C GLN A 33 -26.52 -5.26 16.13
N LEU A 34 -27.01 -6.27 15.41
CA LEU A 34 -26.61 -7.67 15.60
C LEU A 34 -25.09 -7.86 15.40
N CYS A 35 -24.53 -7.33 14.31
CA CYS A 35 -23.09 -7.38 14.06
C CYS A 35 -22.30 -6.61 15.14
N THR A 36 -22.80 -5.46 15.58
CA THR A 36 -22.16 -4.64 16.62
C THR A 36 -22.11 -5.38 17.96
N GLN A 37 -23.21 -6.03 18.37
CA GLN A 37 -23.26 -6.86 19.58
C GLN A 37 -22.30 -8.06 19.48
N ALA A 38 -22.28 -8.74 18.34
CA ALA A 38 -21.37 -9.86 18.11
C ALA A 38 -19.90 -9.42 18.20
N LEU A 39 -19.53 -8.30 17.60
CA LEU A 39 -18.19 -7.71 17.68
C LEU A 39 -17.84 -7.25 19.11
N ALA A 40 -18.82 -6.73 19.87
CA ALA A 40 -18.61 -6.29 21.25
C ALA A 40 -18.37 -7.45 22.23
N SER A 41 -18.87 -8.66 21.92
CA SER A 41 -18.69 -9.85 22.77
C SER A 41 -17.22 -10.32 22.88
N GLY A 42 -16.36 -9.93 21.94
CA GLY A 42 -14.95 -10.33 21.90
C GLY A 42 -14.69 -11.80 21.54
N ASN A 43 -15.73 -12.63 21.40
CA ASN A 43 -15.63 -14.08 21.21
C ASN A 43 -15.54 -14.52 19.73
N LEU A 44 -15.34 -13.58 18.81
CA LEU A 44 -15.29 -13.86 17.38
C LEU A 44 -13.86 -14.19 16.92
N GLY A 45 -13.73 -15.29 16.16
CA GLY A 45 -12.51 -15.58 15.42
C GLY A 45 -12.25 -14.56 14.31
N SER A 46 -11.01 -14.46 13.80
CA SER A 46 -10.62 -13.44 12.82
C SER A 46 -11.51 -13.41 11.59
N HIS A 47 -11.92 -14.60 11.13
CA HIS A 47 -12.86 -14.77 10.04
C HIS A 47 -14.21 -14.10 10.31
N GLN A 48 -14.82 -14.37 11.47
CA GLN A 48 -16.13 -13.85 11.83
C GLN A 48 -16.08 -12.33 12.05
N VAL A 49 -14.99 -11.81 12.62
CA VAL A 49 -14.77 -10.36 12.73
C VAL A 49 -14.75 -9.71 11.35
N ARG A 50 -13.95 -10.25 10.42
CA ARG A 50 -13.89 -9.75 9.03
C ARG A 50 -15.26 -9.82 8.35
N ALA A 51 -16.00 -10.90 8.53
CA ALA A 51 -17.34 -11.07 7.99
C ALA A 51 -18.32 -10.02 8.54
N ALA A 52 -18.37 -9.84 9.87
CA ALA A 52 -19.22 -8.88 10.55
C ALA A 52 -18.98 -7.45 10.04
N LEU A 53 -17.72 -7.02 10.02
CA LEU A 53 -17.34 -5.69 9.54
C LEU A 53 -17.67 -5.50 8.06
N SER A 54 -17.52 -6.55 7.25
CA SER A 54 -17.89 -6.49 5.84
C SER A 54 -19.39 -6.29 5.64
N VAL A 55 -20.20 -7.05 6.38
CA VAL A 55 -21.66 -6.95 6.34
C VAL A 55 -22.10 -5.54 6.75
N MET A 56 -21.57 -5.00 7.86
CA MET A 56 -21.89 -3.65 8.31
C MET A 56 -21.66 -2.60 7.20
N VAL A 57 -20.52 -2.68 6.52
CA VAL A 57 -20.19 -1.78 5.40
C VAL A 57 -21.10 -2.01 4.19
N GLU A 58 -21.41 -3.27 3.87
CA GLU A 58 -22.24 -3.65 2.72
C GLU A 58 -23.70 -3.21 2.89
N ILE A 59 -24.24 -3.25 4.10
CA ILE A 59 -25.60 -2.79 4.41
C ILE A 59 -25.68 -1.29 4.71
N GLY A 60 -24.54 -0.59 4.76
CA GLY A 60 -24.49 0.84 5.06
C GLY A 60 -24.85 1.20 6.51
N ALA A 61 -24.56 0.33 7.48
CA ALA A 61 -24.85 0.62 8.89
C ALA A 61 -24.11 1.89 9.37
N SER A 62 -24.80 2.75 10.11
CA SER A 62 -24.28 4.04 10.61
C SER A 62 -23.00 3.89 11.43
N GLU A 63 -22.89 2.82 12.20
CA GLU A 63 -21.78 2.55 13.13
C GLU A 63 -20.55 1.98 12.41
N SER A 64 -20.65 1.67 11.10
CA SER A 64 -19.59 0.98 10.36
C SER A 64 -18.25 1.68 10.46
N ARG A 65 -18.22 3.01 10.34
CA ARG A 65 -16.98 3.80 10.42
C ARG A 65 -16.35 3.70 11.81
N THR A 66 -17.16 3.88 12.86
CA THR A 66 -16.72 3.77 14.25
C THR A 66 -16.16 2.37 14.55
N MET A 67 -16.86 1.32 14.09
CA MET A 67 -16.40 -0.05 14.27
C MET A 67 -15.12 -0.34 13.50
N LEU A 68 -14.99 0.14 12.26
CA LEU A 68 -13.75 -0.02 11.52
C LEU A 68 -12.56 0.64 12.24
N SER A 69 -12.73 1.86 12.73
CA SER A 69 -11.68 2.58 13.49
C SER A 69 -11.24 1.82 14.74
N ARG A 70 -12.16 1.19 15.46
CA ARG A 70 -11.84 0.39 16.66
C ARG A 70 -10.92 -0.81 16.38
N TYR A 71 -11.01 -1.38 15.19
CA TYR A 71 -10.24 -2.56 14.80
C TYR A 71 -8.98 -2.24 13.98
N MET A 72 -8.63 -0.95 13.82
CA MET A 72 -7.45 -0.51 13.07
C MET A 72 -6.14 -1.08 13.62
N ASP A 73 -6.05 -1.22 14.95
CA ASP A 73 -4.87 -1.70 15.66
C ASP A 73 -5.05 -3.14 16.20
N ASP A 74 -5.97 -3.90 15.60
CA ASP A 74 -6.17 -5.30 15.98
C ASP A 74 -4.86 -6.09 15.80
N PRO A 75 -4.44 -6.92 16.77
CA PRO A 75 -3.18 -7.67 16.67
C PRO A 75 -3.16 -8.61 15.45
N ARG A 76 -4.32 -9.02 14.93
CA ARG A 76 -4.45 -9.95 13.82
C ARG A 76 -4.32 -9.21 12.49
N VAL A 77 -3.25 -9.53 11.75
CA VAL A 77 -2.93 -8.91 10.45
C VAL A 77 -4.07 -9.01 9.43
N ASP A 78 -4.80 -10.13 9.39
CA ASP A 78 -5.88 -10.32 8.42
C ASP A 78 -7.06 -9.37 8.67
N ILE A 79 -7.34 -9.05 9.93
CA ILE A 79 -8.34 -8.04 10.29
C ILE A 79 -7.86 -6.66 9.84
N ARG A 80 -6.65 -6.23 10.22
CA ARG A 80 -6.12 -4.91 9.81
C ARG A 80 -6.14 -4.72 8.28
N VAL A 81 -5.73 -5.74 7.52
CA VAL A 81 -5.83 -5.75 6.04
C VAL A 81 -7.27 -5.52 5.58
N ARG A 82 -8.24 -6.21 6.19
CA ARG A 82 -9.65 -6.05 5.84
C ARG A 82 -10.17 -4.66 6.20
N ILE A 83 -9.81 -4.13 7.37
CA ILE A 83 -10.20 -2.78 7.80
C ILE A 83 -9.73 -1.74 6.79
N LEU A 84 -8.43 -1.72 6.47
CA LEU A 84 -7.84 -0.78 5.52
C LEU A 84 -8.54 -0.85 4.15
N THR A 85 -8.82 -2.07 3.68
CA THR A 85 -9.55 -2.28 2.42
C THR A 85 -10.97 -1.72 2.48
N LEU A 86 -11.69 -1.94 3.58
CA LEU A 86 -13.06 -1.46 3.76
C LEU A 86 -13.11 0.07 3.91
N GLN A 87 -12.18 0.67 4.65
CA GLN A 87 -12.06 2.12 4.79
C GLN A 87 -11.73 2.80 3.46
N ALA A 88 -10.76 2.30 2.70
CA ALA A 88 -10.40 2.86 1.38
C ALA A 88 -11.53 2.76 0.35
N ARG A 89 -12.48 1.82 0.55
CA ARG A 89 -13.71 1.70 -0.24
C ARG A 89 -14.78 2.70 0.20
N LEU A 90 -14.98 2.87 1.51
CA LEU A 90 -15.96 3.80 2.08
C LEU A 90 -15.59 5.27 1.94
N ASP A 91 -14.30 5.57 1.89
CA ASP A 91 -13.79 6.92 1.82
C ASP A 91 -12.57 6.99 0.88
N PRO A 92 -12.82 7.16 -0.42
CA PRO A 92 -11.75 7.33 -1.40
C PRO A 92 -10.81 8.51 -1.11
N ALA A 93 -11.29 9.57 -0.45
CA ALA A 93 -10.47 10.75 -0.14
C ALA A 93 -9.43 10.44 0.95
N SER A 94 -9.70 9.46 1.82
CA SER A 94 -8.78 9.03 2.87
C SER A 94 -7.63 8.13 2.39
N ARG A 95 -7.57 7.75 1.10
CA ARG A 95 -6.63 6.74 0.59
C ARG A 95 -5.16 7.11 0.81
N ASP A 96 -4.81 8.39 0.73
CA ASP A 96 -3.44 8.86 0.97
C ASP A 96 -3.03 8.59 2.43
N ALA A 97 -3.87 9.01 3.38
CA ALA A 97 -3.66 8.77 4.80
C ALA A 97 -3.64 7.26 5.14
N LEU A 98 -4.52 6.47 4.51
CA LEU A 98 -4.55 5.02 4.70
C LEU A 98 -3.32 4.34 4.11
N SER A 99 -2.83 4.79 2.95
CA SER A 99 -1.60 4.28 2.35
C SER A 99 -0.41 4.57 3.24
N HIS A 100 -0.25 5.82 3.69
CA HIS A 100 0.80 6.23 4.61
C HIS A 100 0.81 5.37 5.87
N ARG A 101 -0.35 5.23 6.54
CA ARG A 101 -0.47 4.36 7.73
C ARG A 101 -0.10 2.91 7.42
N ALA A 102 -0.55 2.38 6.29
CA ALA A 102 -0.27 1.00 5.91
C ALA A 102 1.23 0.75 5.69
N LEU A 103 1.97 1.74 5.16
CA LEU A 103 3.41 1.65 4.96
C LEU A 103 4.22 1.67 6.27
N GLN A 104 3.64 2.22 7.35
CA GLN A 104 4.24 2.21 8.68
C GLN A 104 3.92 0.93 9.48
N ASP A 105 3.11 -0.01 8.95
CA ASP A 105 2.78 -1.25 9.66
C ASP A 105 3.96 -2.23 9.67
N ALA A 106 4.16 -2.90 10.82
CA ALA A 106 5.21 -3.91 10.97
C ALA A 106 5.04 -5.10 10.01
N SER A 107 3.80 -5.40 9.58
CA SER A 107 3.50 -6.49 8.67
C SER A 107 3.79 -6.14 7.21
N PRO A 108 4.68 -6.88 6.52
CA PRO A 108 4.93 -6.70 5.09
C PRO A 108 3.66 -6.79 4.24
N LYS A 109 2.69 -7.61 4.67
CA LYS A 109 1.41 -7.77 3.98
C LYS A 109 0.58 -6.48 3.97
N ILE A 110 0.64 -5.70 5.05
CA ILE A 110 -0.08 -4.43 5.16
C ILE A 110 0.66 -3.34 4.39
N ARG A 111 1.99 -3.30 4.43
CA ARG A 111 2.78 -2.38 3.59
C ARG A 111 2.54 -2.62 2.09
N ALA A 112 2.46 -3.88 1.68
CA ALA A 112 2.09 -4.24 0.31
C ALA A 112 0.67 -3.77 -0.08
N LEU A 113 -0.27 -3.72 0.87
CA LEU A 113 -1.59 -3.12 0.65
C LEU A 113 -1.49 -1.59 0.47
N GLY A 114 -0.65 -0.89 1.25
CA GLY A 114 -0.35 0.53 1.04
C GLY A 114 0.14 0.81 -0.38
N ALA A 115 1.16 0.08 -0.84
CA ALA A 115 1.62 0.21 -2.23
C ALA A 115 0.54 -0.15 -3.27
N LEU A 116 -0.38 -1.06 -2.97
CA LEU A 116 -1.52 -1.34 -3.86
C LEU A 116 -2.50 -0.15 -3.92
N LEU A 117 -2.73 0.56 -2.81
CA LEU A 117 -3.51 1.80 -2.79
C LEU A 117 -2.89 2.85 -3.71
N CYS A 118 -1.57 2.99 -3.69
CA CYS A 118 -0.85 3.88 -4.61
C CYS A 118 -0.95 3.44 -6.06
N ALA A 119 -0.63 2.18 -6.34
CA ALA A 119 -0.50 1.68 -7.71
C ALA A 119 -1.85 1.56 -8.43
N ARG A 120 -2.92 1.19 -7.72
CA ARG A 120 -4.23 0.90 -8.33
C ARG A 120 -5.27 1.98 -8.07
N PHE A 121 -5.21 2.66 -6.94
CA PHE A 121 -6.29 3.55 -6.50
C PHE A 121 -5.89 5.02 -6.43
N GLY A 122 -4.68 5.35 -6.90
CA GLY A 122 -4.22 6.71 -7.06
C GLY A 122 -3.61 7.34 -5.82
N ALA A 123 -3.50 6.61 -4.70
CA ALA A 123 -3.02 7.18 -3.44
C ALA A 123 -1.61 7.78 -3.60
N TYR A 124 -1.42 8.99 -3.09
CA TYR A 124 -0.14 9.68 -3.08
C TYR A 124 0.65 9.33 -1.82
N VAL A 125 1.94 9.07 -1.98
CA VAL A 125 2.90 8.85 -0.90
C VAL A 125 4.13 9.71 -1.20
N PRO A 126 4.43 10.69 -0.33
CA PRO A 126 5.64 11.50 -0.41
C PRO A 126 6.95 10.67 -0.41
N LEU A 127 7.99 11.15 -1.09
CA LEU A 127 9.27 10.45 -1.24
C LEU A 127 10.02 10.25 0.08
N ASP A 128 9.88 11.16 1.05
CA ASP A 128 10.40 11.02 2.41
C ASP A 128 9.82 9.77 3.11
N GLN A 129 8.52 9.51 2.96
CA GLN A 129 7.90 8.30 3.49
C GLN A 129 8.40 7.02 2.80
N VAL A 130 8.72 7.09 1.51
CA VAL A 130 9.35 5.97 0.79
C VAL A 130 10.77 5.71 1.35
N ARG A 131 11.53 6.76 1.64
CA ARG A 131 12.85 6.62 2.26
C ARG A 131 12.76 6.06 3.68
N GLU A 132 11.78 6.50 4.46
CA GLU A 132 11.49 5.94 5.79
C GLU A 132 11.16 4.44 5.73
N LEU A 133 10.28 4.03 4.80
CA LEU A 133 9.96 2.63 4.53
C LEU A 133 11.22 1.79 4.26
N LEU A 134 12.13 2.30 3.41
CA LEU A 134 13.39 1.63 3.09
C LEU A 134 14.31 1.55 4.31
N THR A 135 14.46 2.64 5.04
CA THR A 135 15.37 2.74 6.18
C THR A 135 14.90 1.85 7.34
N GLN A 136 13.60 1.86 7.62
CA GLN A 136 13.02 1.14 8.76
C GLN A 136 12.83 -0.35 8.47
N TYR A 137 12.44 -0.72 7.25
CA TYR A 137 12.00 -2.09 6.94
C TYR A 137 12.81 -2.77 5.84
N GLY A 138 13.65 -2.06 5.08
CA GLY A 138 14.34 -2.60 3.91
C GLY A 138 13.38 -3.07 2.80
N ASP A 139 12.13 -2.57 2.78
CA ASP A 139 11.06 -3.08 1.91
C ASP A 139 11.13 -2.49 0.49
N TYR A 140 12.21 -2.82 -0.21
CA TYR A 140 12.52 -2.27 -1.52
C TYR A 140 11.45 -2.57 -2.58
N ARG A 141 10.80 -3.75 -2.50
CA ARG A 141 9.74 -4.12 -3.47
C ARG A 141 8.53 -3.22 -3.34
N THR A 142 8.14 -2.89 -2.12
CA THR A 142 7.04 -1.97 -1.85
C THR A 142 7.41 -0.56 -2.29
N ALA A 143 8.62 -0.10 -1.97
CA ALA A 143 9.14 1.20 -2.38
C ALA A 143 9.16 1.38 -3.92
N LEU A 144 9.76 0.43 -4.65
CA LEU A 144 9.81 0.47 -6.12
C LEU A 144 8.41 0.43 -6.74
N ARG A 145 7.48 -0.32 -6.13
CA ARG A 145 6.09 -0.39 -6.60
C ARG A 145 5.37 0.96 -6.50
N ILE A 146 5.60 1.71 -5.43
CA ILE A 146 5.03 3.05 -5.23
C ILE A 146 5.60 4.01 -6.28
N CYS A 147 6.93 4.05 -6.39
CA CYS A 147 7.63 5.02 -7.22
C CYS A 147 7.54 4.76 -8.73
N ARG A 148 7.13 3.56 -9.17
CA ARG A 148 7.04 3.19 -10.59
C ARG A 148 6.17 4.12 -11.45
N ARG A 149 5.24 4.87 -10.84
CA ARG A 149 4.29 5.74 -11.55
C ARG A 149 4.91 7.02 -12.10
N GLU A 150 5.98 7.51 -11.46
CA GLU A 150 6.64 8.75 -11.81
C GLU A 150 8.13 8.44 -12.07
N LYS A 151 8.65 8.98 -13.17
CA LYS A 151 9.97 8.60 -13.69
C LYS A 151 11.08 8.94 -12.69
N TRP A 152 11.04 10.13 -12.12
CA TRP A 152 12.06 10.64 -11.23
C TRP A 152 11.94 10.05 -9.83
N ASP A 153 10.72 9.84 -9.33
CA ASP A 153 10.49 9.07 -8.09
C ASP A 153 11.14 7.69 -8.20
N HIS A 154 10.97 7.03 -9.34
CA HIS A 154 11.53 5.70 -9.56
C HIS A 154 13.06 5.71 -9.55
N LEU A 155 13.70 6.71 -10.16
CA LEU A 155 15.16 6.82 -10.15
C LEU A 155 15.70 7.15 -8.75
N ALA A 156 15.06 8.08 -8.03
CA ALA A 156 15.40 8.40 -6.64
C ALA A 156 15.31 7.14 -5.76
N CYS A 157 14.24 6.37 -5.92
CA CYS A 157 14.03 5.11 -5.22
C CYS A 157 15.10 4.06 -5.57
N LEU A 158 15.49 3.91 -6.85
CA LEU A 158 16.60 3.02 -7.23
C LEU A 158 17.92 3.40 -6.55
N GLY A 159 18.20 4.70 -6.47
CA GLY A 159 19.37 5.22 -5.75
C GLY A 159 19.34 4.84 -4.28
N TRP A 160 18.23 5.11 -3.59
CA TRP A 160 18.07 4.74 -2.18
C TRP A 160 18.06 3.25 -1.90
N VAL A 161 17.44 2.43 -2.75
CA VAL A 161 17.50 0.97 -2.59
C VAL A 161 18.95 0.50 -2.68
N THR A 162 19.73 1.07 -3.60
CA THR A 162 21.14 0.72 -3.78
C THR A 162 22.03 1.22 -2.62
N GLU A 163 21.69 2.37 -2.05
CA GLU A 163 22.38 2.98 -0.90
C GLU A 163 22.05 2.27 0.42
N LEU A 164 20.77 2.05 0.71
CA LEU A 164 20.25 1.70 2.05
C LEU A 164 20.05 0.20 2.25
N CYS A 165 19.89 -0.59 1.18
CA CYS A 165 19.63 -2.02 1.31
C CYS A 165 20.90 -2.87 1.17
N SER A 166 20.94 -4.00 1.88
CA SER A 166 21.97 -5.02 1.67
C SER A 166 21.72 -5.74 0.34
N LEU A 167 22.49 -5.38 -0.68
CA LEU A 167 22.36 -5.96 -2.01
C LEU A 167 23.08 -7.31 -2.11
N ASN A 168 22.33 -8.36 -2.46
CA ASN A 168 22.92 -9.59 -2.98
C ASN A 168 23.01 -9.52 -4.52
N GLU A 169 23.72 -10.47 -5.13
CA GLU A 169 23.94 -10.48 -6.58
C GLU A 169 22.64 -10.56 -7.37
N ALA A 170 21.68 -11.38 -6.93
CA ALA A 170 20.37 -11.50 -7.57
C ALA A 170 19.60 -10.18 -7.59
N LEU A 171 19.58 -9.46 -6.47
CA LEU A 171 18.94 -8.15 -6.37
C LEU A 171 19.68 -7.11 -7.22
N LEU A 172 21.02 -7.14 -7.26
CA LEU A 172 21.79 -6.23 -8.11
C LEU A 172 21.45 -6.43 -9.59
N VAL A 173 21.28 -7.68 -10.04
CA VAL A 173 20.84 -8.01 -11.41
C VAL A 173 19.43 -7.47 -11.66
N GLU A 174 18.50 -7.67 -10.72
CA GLU A 174 17.13 -7.14 -10.80
C GLU A 174 17.13 -5.62 -10.95
N LEU A 175 17.84 -4.89 -10.06
CA LEU A 175 17.89 -3.42 -10.09
C LEU A 175 18.56 -2.88 -11.35
N ARG A 176 19.58 -3.58 -11.89
CA ARG A 176 20.20 -3.23 -13.17
C ARG A 176 19.22 -3.34 -14.33
N GLN A 177 18.40 -4.39 -14.35
CA GLN A 177 17.35 -4.53 -15.36
C GLN A 177 16.33 -3.39 -15.24
N VAL A 178 15.92 -3.02 -14.02
CA VAL A 178 15.00 -1.90 -13.80
C VAL A 178 15.62 -0.58 -14.27
N LEU A 179 16.89 -0.32 -13.94
CA LEU A 179 17.60 0.89 -14.41
C LEU A 179 17.76 0.91 -15.93
N GLY A 180 18.11 -0.22 -16.56
CA GLY A 180 18.22 -0.32 -18.02
C GLY A 180 16.88 -0.02 -18.72
N VAL A 181 15.77 -0.52 -18.18
CA VAL A 181 14.42 -0.16 -18.67
C VAL A 181 14.18 1.35 -18.52
N TRP A 182 14.55 1.94 -17.38
CA TRP A 182 14.41 3.38 -17.15
C TRP A 182 15.23 4.20 -18.17
N LEU A 183 16.48 3.82 -18.41
CA LEU A 183 17.37 4.46 -19.39
C LEU A 183 16.86 4.30 -20.82
N SER A 184 16.24 3.16 -21.17
CA SER A 184 15.65 2.92 -22.49
C SER A 184 14.45 3.81 -22.81
N GLN A 185 13.81 4.38 -21.78
CA GLN A 185 12.66 5.28 -21.92
C GLN A 185 13.08 6.76 -21.95
N GLU A 186 14.39 7.04 -21.93
CA GLU A 186 14.93 8.38 -22.09
C GLU A 186 14.48 9.00 -23.43
N GLY A 187 13.97 10.23 -23.39
CA GLY A 187 13.42 10.94 -24.54
C GLY A 187 11.90 10.84 -24.71
N MET A 188 11.21 9.90 -24.04
CA MET A 188 9.74 9.78 -24.12
C MET A 188 8.99 10.58 -23.04
N SER A 189 9.70 11.11 -22.04
CA SER A 189 9.11 11.86 -20.93
C SER A 189 9.56 13.32 -20.97
N TRP A 190 8.60 14.23 -21.08
CA TRP A 190 8.78 15.67 -21.01
C TRP A 190 8.77 16.21 -19.56
N THR A 191 8.53 15.33 -18.58
CA THR A 191 8.46 15.71 -17.17
C THR A 191 9.86 16.06 -16.67
N ARG A 192 10.04 17.30 -16.19
CA ARG A 192 11.29 17.73 -15.54
C ARG A 192 11.35 17.23 -14.09
N PRO A 193 12.55 16.97 -13.54
CA PRO A 193 12.69 16.68 -12.13
C PRO A 193 12.21 17.87 -11.28
N SER A 194 11.62 17.60 -10.12
CA SER A 194 11.31 18.62 -9.12
C SER A 194 12.59 19.04 -8.40
N SER A 195 12.54 20.12 -7.59
CA SER A 195 13.65 20.49 -6.72
C SER A 195 14.01 19.35 -5.77
N GLN A 196 13.02 18.67 -5.20
CA GLN A 196 13.23 17.50 -4.34
C GLN A 196 13.98 16.39 -5.07
N HIS A 197 13.67 16.11 -6.34
CA HIS A 197 14.39 15.10 -7.12
C HIS A 197 15.85 15.50 -7.35
N ILE A 198 16.10 16.77 -7.68
CA ILE A 198 17.46 17.29 -7.85
C ILE A 198 18.22 17.12 -6.54
N ASP A 199 17.67 17.57 -5.42
CA ASP A 199 18.31 17.48 -4.11
C ASP A 199 18.68 16.04 -3.74
N ILE A 200 17.78 15.08 -3.99
CA ILE A 200 18.02 13.65 -3.70
C ILE A 200 19.08 13.05 -4.63
N LEU A 201 18.97 13.28 -5.94
CA LEU A 201 19.81 12.64 -6.96
C LEU A 201 21.20 13.27 -7.07
N SER A 202 21.38 14.47 -6.52
CA SER A 202 22.66 15.17 -6.45
C SER A 202 23.42 14.91 -5.15
N THR A 203 22.87 14.16 -4.19
CA THR A 203 23.67 13.76 -3.01
C THR A 203 24.81 12.81 -3.44
N PRO A 204 26.00 12.93 -2.82
CA PRO A 204 27.14 12.07 -3.18
C PRO A 204 26.84 10.58 -3.04
N ASP A 205 26.10 10.19 -2.00
CA ASP A 205 25.77 8.79 -1.71
C ASP A 205 24.81 8.20 -2.76
N THR A 206 23.72 8.91 -3.06
CA THR A 206 22.77 8.49 -4.11
C THR A 206 23.46 8.42 -5.47
N ALA A 207 24.29 9.42 -5.81
CA ALA A 207 25.01 9.47 -7.08
C ALA A 207 26.02 8.32 -7.21
N ALA A 208 26.77 8.03 -6.14
CA ALA A 208 27.70 6.90 -6.10
C ALA A 208 26.97 5.56 -6.22
N ALA A 209 25.82 5.42 -5.53
CA ALA A 209 24.98 4.24 -5.58
C ALA A 209 24.44 4.00 -7.01
N LEU A 210 23.86 5.01 -7.65
CA LEU A 210 23.37 4.91 -9.02
C LEU A 210 24.49 4.62 -10.03
N CYS A 211 25.67 5.23 -9.86
CA CYS A 211 26.84 4.94 -10.68
C CYS A 211 27.28 3.47 -10.57
N LYS A 212 27.32 2.93 -9.34
CA LYS A 212 27.64 1.53 -9.08
C LYS A 212 26.59 0.60 -9.70
N LEU A 213 25.31 0.97 -9.60
CA LEU A 213 24.22 0.23 -10.19
C LEU A 213 24.35 0.16 -11.72
N ALA A 214 24.58 1.32 -12.36
CA ALA A 214 24.67 1.46 -13.80
C ALA A 214 25.80 0.65 -14.44
N ALA A 215 26.91 0.42 -13.72
CA ALA A 215 28.07 -0.30 -14.24
C ALA A 215 28.51 0.22 -15.62
N ASP A 216 28.33 -0.58 -16.68
CA ASP A 216 28.73 -0.23 -18.05
C ASP A 216 27.86 0.90 -18.66
N GLU A 217 26.66 1.15 -18.12
CA GLU A 217 25.77 2.24 -18.55
C GLU A 217 26.03 3.57 -17.82
N ARG A 218 27.10 3.68 -17.02
CA ARG A 218 27.40 4.88 -16.22
C ARG A 218 27.46 6.18 -17.03
N ASN A 219 28.10 6.14 -18.20
CA ASN A 219 28.22 7.32 -19.07
C ASN A 219 26.86 7.77 -19.60
N ARG A 220 25.99 6.81 -19.93
CA ARG A 220 24.63 7.08 -20.39
C ARG A 220 23.82 7.72 -19.27
N LEU A 221 23.79 7.11 -18.08
CA LEU A 221 23.14 7.69 -16.90
C LEU A 221 23.61 9.13 -16.62
N ALA A 222 24.93 9.36 -16.65
CA ALA A 222 25.49 10.69 -16.43
C ALA A 222 25.02 11.71 -17.47
N ALA A 223 24.95 11.32 -18.75
CA ALA A 223 24.41 12.17 -19.80
C ALA A 223 22.94 12.53 -19.54
N CYS A 224 22.10 11.54 -19.16
CA CYS A 224 20.69 11.78 -18.83
C CYS A 224 20.52 12.83 -17.72
N LEU A 225 21.32 12.67 -16.65
CA LEU A 225 21.24 13.51 -15.46
C LEU A 225 21.77 14.92 -15.70
N ARG A 226 22.80 15.10 -16.54
CA ARG A 226 23.28 16.42 -16.98
C ARG A 226 22.26 17.16 -17.83
N VAL A 227 21.66 16.48 -18.83
CA VAL A 227 20.60 17.08 -19.66
C VAL A 227 19.41 17.53 -18.82
N SER A 228 19.16 16.83 -17.71
CA SER A 228 18.07 17.13 -16.79
C SER A 228 18.43 18.16 -15.71
N GLY A 229 19.66 18.70 -15.73
CA GLY A 229 20.14 19.70 -14.78
C GLY A 229 20.39 19.18 -13.36
N ILE A 230 20.57 17.86 -13.20
CA ILE A 230 20.78 17.22 -11.90
C ILE A 230 22.28 17.15 -11.58
N TRP A 231 23.09 16.67 -12.53
CA TRP A 231 24.54 16.59 -12.39
C TRP A 231 25.21 17.70 -13.20
N THR A 232 26.29 18.24 -12.66
CA THR A 232 27.16 19.21 -13.33
C THR A 232 28.43 18.56 -13.86
#